data_AF-A0A549YG60-F1
#
_entry.id   AF-A0A549YG60-F1
#
_cell.length_a   1.000
_cell.length_b   1.000
_cell.length_c   1.000
_cell.angle_alpha   90.00
_cell.angle_beta   90.00
_cell.angle_gamma   90.00
#
_symmetry.space_group_name_H-M   'P 1'
#
loop_
_entity.id
_entity.type
_entity.pdbx_description
1 polymer ?
#
loop_
_entity_poly.entity_id
_entity_poly.type
_entity_poly.pdbx_seq_one_letter_code
_entity_poly.pdbx_strand_id
1 'polypeptide(L)'
;MKSKLGGFSTILFLIGLVSYIVVFLGNDNFLLVGGVIISAIGFILALFAEQGVYKKIGLIGNGIIIFIAFVIPFIVTNFLWNRP
;
A
#
# COMPACT_ATOMS: atom_id res chain seq x y z
N MET A 1 6.64 20.18 -10.08
CA MET A 1 6.89 18.72 -10.01
C MET A 1 6.21 18.06 -8.81
N LYS A 2 6.20 18.67 -7.63
CA LYS A 2 5.60 18.10 -6.41
C LYS A 2 4.10 17.82 -6.49
N SER A 3 3.31 18.60 -7.24
CA SER A 3 1.90 18.28 -7.48
C SER A 3 1.68 17.01 -8.31
N LYS A 4 2.56 16.75 -9.30
CA LYS A 4 2.51 15.54 -10.14
C LYS A 4 2.78 14.28 -9.32
N LEU A 5 3.66 14.36 -8.32
CA LEU A 5 3.97 13.24 -7.42
C LEU A 5 2.73 12.76 -6.64
N GLY A 6 1.87 13.68 -6.21
CA GLY A 6 0.61 13.32 -5.53
C GLY A 6 -0.34 12.56 -6.46
N GLY A 7 -0.45 13.00 -7.73
CA GLY A 7 -1.22 12.27 -8.75
C GLY A 7 -0.67 10.87 -9.00
N PHE A 8 0.64 10.73 -9.22
CA PHE A 8 1.29 9.42 -9.39
C PHE A 8 1.09 8.50 -8.19
N SER A 9 1.27 9.02 -6.97
CA SER A 9 1.02 8.27 -5.73
C SER A 9 -0.42 7.77 -5.63
N THR A 10 -1.39 8.59 -6.06
CA THR A 10 -2.81 8.21 -6.07
C THR A 10 -3.08 7.11 -7.09
N ILE A 11 -2.45 7.16 -8.27
CA ILE A 11 -2.54 6.10 -9.29
C ILE A 11 -1.98 4.79 -8.73
N LEU A 12 -0.81 4.83 -8.09
CA LEU A 12 -0.20 3.65 -7.47
C LEU A 12 -1.08 3.09 -6.35
N PHE A 13 -1.75 3.93 -5.56
CA PHE A 13 -2.75 3.48 -4.59
C PHE A 13 -3.88 2.71 -5.25
N LEU A 14 -4.44 3.20 -6.37
CA LEU A 14 -5.51 2.50 -7.07
C LEU A 14 -5.04 1.14 -7.63
N ILE A 15 -3.81 1.07 -8.16
CA ILE A 15 -3.22 -0.18 -8.64
C ILE A 15 -2.99 -1.15 -7.47
N GLY A 16 -2.47 -0.66 -6.35
CA GLY A 16 -2.27 -1.45 -5.13
C GLY A 16 -3.59 -1.99 -4.58
N LEU A 17 -4.65 -1.16 -4.60
CA LEU A 17 -5.99 -1.53 -4.16
C LEU A 17 -6.59 -2.64 -5.03
N VAL A 18 -6.54 -2.48 -6.36
CA VAL A 18 -7.01 -3.51 -7.30
C VAL A 18 -6.23 -4.80 -7.11
N SER A 19 -4.90 -4.71 -6.97
CA SER A 19 -4.05 -5.88 -6.74
C SER A 19 -4.40 -6.58 -5.43
N TYR A 20 -4.69 -5.83 -4.37
CA TYR A 20 -5.11 -6.38 -3.09
C TYR A 20 -6.51 -7.03 -3.17
N ILE A 21 -7.44 -6.46 -3.95
CA ILE A 21 -8.75 -7.09 -4.20
C ILE A 21 -8.59 -8.44 -4.91
N VAL A 22 -7.67 -8.54 -5.88
CA VAL A 22 -7.39 -9.78 -6.61
C VAL A 22 -6.88 -10.90 -5.70
N VAL A 23 -6.20 -10.57 -4.59
CA VAL A 23 -5.80 -11.57 -3.59
C VAL A 23 -7.02 -12.26 -2.98
N PHE A 24 -8.10 -11.52 -2.68
CA PHE A 24 -9.35 -12.12 -2.17
C PHE A 24 -10.05 -13.03 -3.17
N LEU A 25 -9.67 -13.00 -4.45
CA LEU A 25 -10.14 -13.94 -5.48
C LEU A 25 -9.28 -15.22 -5.56
N GLY A 26 -8.37 -15.42 -4.60
CA GLY A 26 -7.51 -16.61 -4.50
C GLY A 26 -6.20 -16.51 -5.30
N ASN A 27 -5.80 -15.30 -5.70
CA ASN A 27 -4.55 -15.10 -6.45
C ASN A 27 -3.48 -14.40 -5.60
N ASP A 28 -2.87 -15.19 -4.71
CA ASP A 28 -1.93 -14.70 -3.69
C ASP A 28 -0.65 -14.08 -4.27
N ASN A 29 -0.29 -14.40 -5.52
CA ASN A 29 0.87 -13.83 -6.20
C ASN A 29 0.80 -12.29 -6.31
N PHE A 30 -0.41 -11.72 -6.28
CA PHE A 30 -0.60 -10.27 -6.34
C PHE A 30 -0.35 -9.56 -5.01
N LEU A 31 -0.30 -10.28 -3.88
CA LEU A 31 -0.10 -9.67 -2.56
C LEU A 31 1.24 -8.92 -2.48
N LEU A 32 2.32 -9.58 -2.87
CA LEU A 32 3.68 -9.10 -2.63
C LEU A 32 4.08 -8.00 -3.61
N VAL A 33 3.98 -8.26 -4.91
CA VAL A 33 4.38 -7.30 -5.95
C VAL A 33 3.28 -6.25 -6.18
N GLY A 34 2.04 -6.68 -6.36
CA GLY A 34 0.93 -5.80 -6.71
C GLY A 34 0.42 -4.97 -5.53
N GLY A 35 0.24 -5.60 -4.36
CA GLY A 35 -0.27 -4.94 -3.16
C GLY A 35 0.80 -4.16 -2.41
N VAL A 36 1.85 -4.83 -1.93
CA VAL A 36 2.81 -4.25 -0.98
C VAL A 36 3.84 -3.35 -1.65
N ILE A 37 4.57 -3.82 -2.69
CA ILE A 37 5.66 -3.04 -3.32
C ILE A 37 5.13 -1.77 -3.98
N ILE A 38 4.06 -1.88 -4.78
CA ILE A 38 3.45 -0.73 -5.45
C ILE A 38 2.94 0.29 -4.43
N SER A 39 2.29 -0.18 -3.36
CA SER A 39 1.82 0.72 -2.29
C SER A 39 2.99 1.36 -1.55
N ALA A 40 4.08 0.64 -1.28
CA ALA A 40 5.28 1.21 -0.65
C ALA A 40 5.88 2.35 -1.49
N ILE A 41 6.02 2.14 -2.80
CA ILE A 41 6.48 3.19 -3.72
C ILE A 41 5.50 4.36 -3.72
N GLY A 42 4.19 4.09 -3.84
CA GLY A 42 3.14 5.11 -3.79
C GLY A 42 3.18 5.94 -2.51
N PHE A 43 3.38 5.29 -1.36
CA PHE A 43 3.51 5.94 -0.06
C PHE A 43 4.74 6.85 0.00
N ILE A 44 5.90 6.37 -0.46
CA ILE A 44 7.13 7.16 -0.52
C ILE A 44 6.94 8.40 -1.41
N LEU A 45 6.33 8.25 -2.60
CA LEU A 45 6.04 9.38 -3.48
C LEU A 45 5.10 10.40 -2.82
N ALA A 46 4.13 9.94 -2.01
CA ALA A 46 3.21 10.81 -1.28
C ALA A 46 3.93 11.66 -0.23
N LEU A 47 4.96 11.13 0.44
CA LEU A 47 5.73 11.88 1.45
C LEU A 47 6.33 13.16 0.86
N PHE A 48 6.84 13.09 -0.37
CA PHE A 48 7.46 14.21 -1.09
C PHE A 48 6.48 15.05 -1.94
N ALA A 49 5.20 14.67 -2.00
CA ALA A 49 4.18 15.42 -2.72
C ALA A 49 3.85 16.76 -2.02
N GLU A 50 3.29 17.67 -2.80
CA GLU A 50 2.79 18.96 -2.33
C GLU A 50 1.55 18.78 -1.43
N GLN A 51 1.36 19.67 -0.45
CA GLN A 51 0.21 19.60 0.44
C GLN A 51 -1.09 19.75 -0.35
N GLY A 52 -2.00 18.79 -0.21
CA GLY A 52 -3.23 18.74 -0.96
C GLY A 52 -3.97 17.41 -0.79
N VAL A 53 -5.14 17.30 -1.43
CA VAL A 53 -6.01 16.13 -1.32
C VAL A 53 -5.30 14.86 -1.80
N TYR A 54 -4.61 14.92 -2.95
CA TYR A 54 -3.88 13.77 -3.50
C TYR A 54 -2.75 13.27 -2.61
N LYS A 55 -2.06 14.16 -1.88
CA LYS A 55 -1.05 13.75 -0.89
C LYS A 55 -1.70 12.97 0.25
N LYS A 56 -2.84 13.44 0.77
CA LYS A 56 -3.57 12.75 1.84
C LYS A 56 -4.07 11.38 1.39
N ILE A 57 -4.65 11.29 0.20
CA ILE A 57 -5.10 10.02 -0.39
C ILE A 57 -3.91 9.08 -0.58
N GLY A 58 -2.81 9.57 -1.15
CA GLY A 58 -1.60 8.79 -1.35
C GLY A 58 -0.99 8.26 -0.04
N LEU A 59 -0.94 9.07 1.01
CA LEU A 59 -0.41 8.63 2.31
C LEU A 59 -1.35 7.64 3.01
N ILE A 60 -2.63 8.00 3.16
CA ILE A 60 -3.59 7.18 3.91
C ILE A 60 -3.88 5.89 3.14
N GLY A 61 -4.15 5.98 1.85
CA GLY A 61 -4.51 4.83 1.02
C GLY A 61 -3.38 3.82 0.90
N ASN A 62 -2.19 4.25 0.44
CA ASN A 62 -1.06 3.34 0.35
C ASN A 62 -0.61 2.83 1.73
N GLY A 63 -0.68 3.69 2.76
CA GLY A 63 -0.33 3.32 4.13
C GLY A 63 -1.23 2.22 4.70
N ILE A 64 -2.55 2.31 4.47
CA ILE A 64 -3.50 1.28 4.87
C ILE A 64 -3.17 -0.06 4.21
N ILE A 65 -2.90 -0.09 2.90
CA ILE A 65 -2.57 -1.33 2.21
C ILE A 65 -1.30 -1.96 2.80
N ILE A 66 -0.23 -1.17 3.01
CA ILE A 66 1.00 -1.67 3.65
C ILE A 66 0.71 -2.19 5.06
N PHE A 67 -0.09 -1.46 5.82
CA PHE A 67 -0.40 -1.82 7.20
C PHE A 67 -1.14 -3.16 7.29
N ILE A 68 -2.20 -3.35 6.49
CA ILE A 68 -3.00 -4.58 6.52
C ILE A 68 -2.31 -5.75 5.83
N ALA A 69 -1.58 -5.51 4.74
CA ALA A 69 -1.00 -6.58 3.92
C ALA A 69 0.39 -7.02 4.41
N PHE A 70 1.09 -6.19 5.19
CA PHE A 70 2.42 -6.49 5.68
C PHE A 70 2.56 -6.34 7.19
N VAL A 71 2.23 -5.18 7.76
CA VAL A 71 2.49 -4.90 9.19
C VAL A 71 1.69 -5.83 10.10
N ILE A 72 0.38 -5.98 9.87
CA ILE A 72 -0.47 -6.88 10.67
C ILE A 72 0.02 -8.33 10.57
N PRO A 73 0.16 -8.94 9.36
CA PRO A 73 0.67 -10.30 9.23
C PRO A 73 2.06 -10.48 9.86
N PHE A 74 2.96 -9.51 9.70
CA PHE A 74 4.29 -9.57 10.30
C PHE A 74 4.22 -9.63 11.83
N ILE A 75 3.40 -8.78 12.44
CA ILE A 75 3.19 -8.77 13.90
C ILE A 75 2.56 -10.09 14.36
N VAL A 76 1.50 -10.53 13.70
CA VAL A 76 0.78 -11.75 14.07
C VAL A 76 1.70 -12.96 13.97
N THR A 77 2.35 -13.16 12.83
CA THR A 77 3.17 -14.36 12.58
C THR A 77 4.42 -14.41 13.44
N ASN A 78 5.10 -13.27 13.69
CA ASN A 78 6.38 -13.28 14.40
C ASN A 78 6.24 -13.11 15.92
N PHE A 79 5.19 -12.43 16.41
CA PHE A 79 5.09 -12.05 17.82
C PHE A 79 3.89 -12.66 18.54
N LEU A 80 2.76 -12.87 17.86
CA LEU A 80 1.52 -13.37 18.49
C LEU A 80 1.31 -14.87 18.28
N TRP A 81 1.67 -15.39 17.10
CA TRP A 81 1.57 -16.80 16.73
C TRP A 81 2.94 -17.47 16.83
N ASN A 82 3.43 -17.63 18.04
CA ASN A 82 4.73 -18.23 18.36
C ASN A 82 4.62 -19.70 18.84
N ARG A 83 3.42 -20.30 18.76
CA ARG A 83 3.17 -21.71 19.03
C ARG A 83 2.13 -22.23 18.02
N PRO A 84 2.32 -23.42 17.42
CA PRO A 84 1.36 -24.01 16.49
C PRO A 84 0.05 -24.42 17.18
#